data_AF-A0A6I2SSW3-F1
#
_entry.id   AF-A0A6I2SSW3-F1
#
_cell.length_a   1.000
_cell.length_b   1.000
_cell.length_c   1.000
_cell.angle_alpha   90.00
_cell.angle_beta   90.00
_cell.angle_gamma   90.00
#
_symmetry.space_group_name_H-M   'P 1'
#
loop_
_entity.id
_entity.type
_entity.pdbx_description
1 polymer ?
#
loop_
_entity_poly.entity_id
_entity_poly.type
_entity_poly.pdbx_seq_one_letter_code
_entity_poly.pdbx_strand_id
1 'polypeptide(L)'
;MSDFSERDRELLAKFGMTEEQVERDERMAESETEPDGLTGRVHYGLHLDQPDEEMISVSIRVPKSTLDELTETARRYHISRSEYMRRKLAAPVG
;
A
#
# COMPACT_ATOMS: atom_id res chain seq x y z
N MET A 1 -29.59 11.17 -3.13
CA MET A 1 -29.22 12.41 -3.81
C MET A 1 -29.29 13.49 -2.76
N SER A 2 -28.13 13.88 -2.24
CA SER A 2 -28.04 14.97 -1.27
C SER A 2 -28.22 16.26 -2.07
N ASP A 3 -29.18 17.10 -1.69
CA ASP A 3 -29.45 18.35 -2.40
C ASP A 3 -28.38 19.37 -1.99
N PHE A 4 -27.53 19.82 -2.93
CA PHE A 4 -26.49 20.79 -2.65
C PHE A 4 -27.10 22.11 -2.15
N SER A 5 -26.67 22.58 -0.98
CA SER A 5 -27.12 23.86 -0.44
C SER A 5 -26.50 25.04 -1.19
N GLU A 6 -27.06 26.25 -1.05
CA GLU A 6 -26.46 27.47 -1.63
C GLU A 6 -25.01 27.67 -1.18
N ARG A 7 -24.71 27.31 0.07
CA ARG A 7 -23.35 27.36 0.61
C ARG A 7 -22.41 26.37 -0.06
N ASP A 8 -22.90 25.19 -0.42
CA ASP A 8 -22.09 24.19 -1.13
C ASP A 8 -21.78 24.68 -2.53
N ARG A 9 -22.75 25.27 -3.24
CA ARG A 9 -22.53 25.87 -4.56
C ARG A 9 -21.48 26.99 -4.54
N GLU A 10 -21.52 27.86 -3.54
CA GLU A 10 -20.49 28.90 -3.36
C GLU A 10 -19.09 28.30 -3.12
N LEU A 11 -19.00 27.23 -2.34
CA LEU A 11 -17.73 26.53 -2.09
C LEU A 11 -17.22 25.86 -3.37
N LEU A 12 -18.07 25.16 -4.12
CA LEU A 12 -17.71 24.53 -5.38
C LEU A 12 -17.20 25.56 -6.40
N ALA A 13 -17.90 26.69 -6.54
CA ALA A 13 -17.47 27.78 -7.42
C ALA A 13 -16.10 28.36 -7.00
N LYS A 14 -15.84 28.48 -5.70
CA LYS A 14 -14.57 28.98 -5.17
C LYS A 14 -13.38 28.09 -5.54
N PHE A 15 -13.59 26.77 -5.59
CA PHE A 15 -12.54 25.80 -5.94
C PHE A 15 -12.59 25.35 -7.39
N GLY A 16 -13.50 25.90 -8.20
CA GLY A 16 -13.64 25.56 -9.62
C GLY A 16 -14.14 24.13 -9.86
N MET A 17 -14.94 23.59 -8.93
CA MET A 17 -15.50 22.24 -9.00
C MET A 17 -16.98 22.29 -9.39
N THR A 18 -17.47 21.24 -10.06
CA THR A 18 -18.90 21.08 -10.35
C THR A 18 -19.57 20.11 -9.38
N GLU A 19 -20.89 20.19 -9.26
CA GLU A 19 -21.67 19.27 -8.42
C GLU A 19 -21.47 17.82 -8.90
N GLU A 20 -21.50 17.57 -10.21
CA GLU A 20 -21.31 16.24 -10.79
C GLU A 20 -19.90 15.69 -10.57
N GLN A 21 -18.89 16.57 -10.54
CA GLN A 21 -17.53 16.19 -10.21
C GLN A 21 -17.45 15.72 -8.76
N VAL A 22 -18.03 16.46 -7.83
CA VAL A 22 -17.98 16.10 -6.40
C VAL A 22 -18.77 14.82 -6.11
N GLU A 23 -19.95 14.63 -6.70
CA GLU A 23 -20.68 13.36 -6.54
C GLU A 23 -19.91 12.16 -7.09
N ARG A 24 -19.18 12.32 -8.19
CA ARG A 24 -18.33 11.26 -8.75
C ARG A 24 -17.16 10.96 -7.83
N ASP A 25 -16.50 12.01 -7.34
CA ASP A 25 -15.32 11.88 -6.50
C ASP A 25 -15.69 11.32 -5.11
N GLU A 26 -16.86 11.67 -4.57
CA GLU A 26 -17.46 11.08 -3.35
C GLU A 26 -17.73 9.58 -3.54
N ARG A 27 -18.41 9.18 -4.62
CA ARG A 27 -18.64 7.76 -4.93
C ARG A 27 -17.35 6.97 -5.06
N MET A 28 -16.31 7.58 -5.63
CA MET A 28 -15.00 6.95 -5.77
C MET A 28 -14.28 6.82 -4.44
N ALA A 29 -14.31 7.86 -3.59
CA ALA A 29 -13.68 7.85 -2.27
C ALA A 29 -14.37 6.91 -1.27
N GLU A 30 -15.70 6.72 -1.39
CA GLU A 30 -16.47 5.79 -0.56
C GLU A 30 -16.41 4.33 -1.06
N SER A 31 -15.88 4.09 -2.26
CA SER A 31 -15.78 2.75 -2.84
C SER A 31 -14.61 1.98 -2.23
N GLU A 32 -14.90 0.98 -1.38
CA GLU A 32 -13.88 0.04 -0.87
C GLU A 32 -13.33 -0.90 -1.96
N THR A 33 -13.94 -0.91 -3.14
CA THR A 33 -13.62 -1.84 -4.24
C THR A 33 -12.91 -1.20 -5.42
N GLU A 34 -13.01 0.12 -5.57
CA GLU A 34 -12.38 0.85 -6.67
C GLU A 34 -11.15 1.61 -6.15
N PRO A 35 -9.95 1.39 -6.72
CA PRO A 35 -8.78 2.12 -6.31
C PRO A 35 -8.89 3.60 -6.74
N ASP A 36 -9.13 4.48 -5.77
CA ASP A 36 -9.31 5.92 -5.94
C ASP A 36 -8.02 6.69 -6.31
N GLY A 37 -6.85 6.05 -6.13
CA GLY A 37 -5.54 6.67 -6.30
C GLY A 37 -5.23 7.80 -5.31
N LEU A 38 -6.14 8.11 -4.37
CA LEU A 38 -6.00 9.11 -3.30
C LEU A 38 -5.07 8.56 -2.21
N THR A 39 -5.15 7.26 -1.97
CA THR A 39 -4.11 6.51 -1.28
C THR A 39 -3.18 5.91 -2.34
N GLY A 40 -1.91 6.33 -2.37
CA GLY A 40 -0.92 5.63 -3.21
C GLY A 40 -0.98 4.13 -2.92
N ARG A 41 -0.81 3.27 -3.94
CA ARG A 41 -1.04 1.80 -3.84
C ARG A 41 -0.57 1.24 -2.50
N VAL A 42 -1.52 0.98 -1.59
CA VAL A 42 -1.22 0.32 -0.33
C VAL A 42 -1.13 -1.16 -0.63
N HIS A 43 0.06 -1.59 -1.01
CA HIS A 43 0.32 -2.99 -1.21
C HIS A 43 0.34 -3.71 0.15
N TYR A 44 -0.76 -4.36 0.48
CA TYR A 44 -0.76 -5.41 1.48
C TYR A 44 -0.19 -6.68 0.85
N GLY A 45 0.96 -7.11 1.33
CA GLY A 45 1.69 -8.24 0.75
C GLY A 45 2.76 -7.83 -0.27
N LEU A 46 3.50 -8.83 -0.72
CA LEU A 46 4.72 -8.68 -1.52
C LEU A 46 4.36 -8.40 -2.99
N HIS A 47 4.98 -7.39 -3.60
CA HIS A 47 4.80 -7.04 -5.03
C HIS A 47 5.52 -8.03 -5.98
N LEU A 48 5.87 -9.22 -5.49
CA LEU A 48 6.28 -10.34 -6.34
C LEU A 48 5.00 -11.01 -6.84
N ASP A 49 4.20 -10.27 -7.62
CA ASP A 49 3.05 -10.77 -8.37
C ASP A 49 3.54 -11.59 -9.58
N GLN A 50 4.26 -12.68 -9.29
CA GLN A 50 4.29 -13.84 -10.17
C GLN A 50 3.74 -15.00 -9.37
N PRO A 51 2.40 -15.16 -9.31
CA PRO A 51 1.76 -16.21 -8.52
C PRO A 51 2.22 -17.63 -8.91
N ASP A 52 2.80 -17.79 -10.10
CA ASP A 52 3.28 -19.05 -10.66
C ASP A 52 4.82 -19.20 -10.66
N GLU A 53 5.57 -18.33 -9.99
CA GLU A 53 7.04 -18.44 -9.94
C GLU A 53 7.49 -19.54 -8.96
N GLU A 54 8.37 -20.43 -9.42
CA GLU A 54 8.87 -21.54 -8.61
C GLU A 54 9.77 -21.03 -7.47
N MET A 55 9.38 -21.32 -6.23
CA MET A 55 10.15 -20.94 -5.04
C MET A 55 11.19 -22.01 -4.70
N ILE A 56 12.47 -21.66 -4.80
CA ILE A 56 13.58 -22.52 -4.37
C ILE A 56 14.02 -22.24 -2.92
N SER A 57 14.49 -23.27 -2.22
CA SER A 57 14.99 -23.15 -0.84
C SER A 57 16.50 -22.90 -0.81
N VAL A 58 16.94 -21.90 -0.04
CA VAL A 58 18.35 -21.60 0.21
C VAL A 58 18.64 -21.77 1.71
N SER A 59 19.68 -22.53 2.05
CA SER A 59 20.17 -22.68 3.42
C SER A 59 21.47 -21.90 3.61
N ILE A 60 21.49 -20.97 4.56
CA ILE A 60 22.69 -20.21 4.93
C ILE A 60 23.06 -20.46 6.38
N ARG A 61 24.35 -20.35 6.70
CA ARG A 61 24.83 -20.31 8.08
C ARG A 61 25.13 -18.87 8.46
N VAL A 62 24.56 -18.43 9.57
CA VAL A 62 24.80 -17.10 10.14
C VAL A 62 25.03 -17.21 11.65
N PRO A 63 25.78 -16.29 12.26
CA PRO A 63 25.87 -16.20 13.72
C PRO A 63 24.48 -16.00 14.33
N LYS A 64 24.27 -16.56 15.53
CA LYS A 64 22.99 -16.44 16.24
C LYS A 64 22.63 -14.97 16.53
N SER A 65 23.61 -14.16 16.94
CA SER A 65 23.40 -12.72 17.21
C SER A 65 22.84 -11.99 16.00
N THR A 66 23.37 -12.25 14.81
CA THR A 66 22.87 -11.67 13.56
C THR A 66 21.43 -12.09 13.29
N LEU A 67 21.07 -13.35 13.55
CA LEU A 67 19.70 -13.83 13.38
C LEU A 67 18.72 -13.16 14.36
N ASP A 68 19.15 -12.92 15.59
CA ASP A 68 18.35 -12.25 16.63
C ASP A 68 18.12 -10.78 16.25
N GLU A 69 19.15 -10.06 15.80
CA GLU A 69 19.03 -8.67 15.29
C GLU A 69 18.09 -8.54 14.08
N LEU A 70 18.17 -9.50 13.14
CA LEU A 70 17.26 -9.58 11.99
C LEU A 70 15.82 -9.83 12.45
N THR A 71 15.63 -10.66 13.48
CA THR A 71 14.31 -10.97 14.03
C THR A 71 13.66 -9.73 14.65
N GLU A 72 14.39 -8.99 15.48
CA GLU A 72 13.87 -7.75 16.08
C GLU A 72 13.59 -6.68 15.03
N THR A 73 14.43 -6.60 14.00
CA THR A 73 14.21 -5.63 12.92
C THR A 73 12.99 -6.00 12.08
N ALA A 74 12.78 -7.27 11.75
CA ALA A 74 11.58 -7.72 11.05
C ALA A 74 10.29 -7.38 11.83
N ARG A 75 10.30 -7.54 13.16
CA ARG A 75 9.19 -7.16 14.04
C ARG A 75 8.88 -5.66 13.97
N ARG A 76 9.90 -4.79 13.95
CA ARG A 76 9.71 -3.34 13.79
C ARG A 76 9.03 -2.95 12.48
N TYR A 77 9.22 -3.75 11.43
CA TYR A 77 8.55 -3.57 10.14
C TYR A 77 7.23 -4.33 10.01
N HIS A 78 6.76 -5.00 11.07
CA HIS A 78 5.55 -5.82 11.07
C HIS A 78 5.52 -6.89 9.97
N ILE A 79 6.69 -7.45 9.62
CA ILE A 79 6.83 -8.53 8.64
C ILE A 79 7.54 -9.74 9.26
N SER A 80 7.42 -10.90 8.61
CA SER A 80 8.11 -12.11 9.07
C SER A 80 9.62 -11.98 8.86
N ARG A 81 10.40 -12.74 9.65
CA ARG A 81 11.87 -12.78 9.51
C ARG A 81 12.31 -13.25 8.12
N SER A 82 11.68 -14.31 7.60
CA SER A 82 12.00 -14.83 6.26
C SER A 82 11.68 -13.81 5.16
N GLU A 83 10.60 -13.05 5.35
CA GLU A 83 10.23 -11.96 4.45
C GLU A 83 11.25 -10.81 4.49
N TYR A 84 11.63 -10.36 5.68
CA TYR A 84 12.67 -9.34 5.84
C TYR A 84 13.99 -9.78 5.20
N MET A 85 14.39 -11.03 5.40
CA MET A 85 15.59 -11.60 4.78
C MET A 85 15.50 -11.65 3.25
N ARG A 86 14.38 -12.08 2.69
CA ARG A 86 14.18 -12.06 1.23
C ARG A 86 14.34 -10.65 0.67
N ARG A 87 13.74 -9.64 1.29
CA ARG A 87 13.89 -8.24 0.85
C ARG A 87 15.31 -7.73 0.91
N LYS A 88 16.10 -8.15 1.91
CA LYS A 88 17.50 -7.76 2.03
C LYS A 88 18.41 -8.47 1.04
N LEU A 89 18.12 -9.74 0.72
CA LEU A 89 18.93 -10.55 -0.20
C LEU A 89 18.56 -10.33 -1.67
N ALA A 90 17.27 -10.10 -1.96
CA ALA A 90 16.74 -9.86 -3.30
C ALA A 90 16.64 -8.37 -3.64
N ALA A 91 17.08 -7.47 -2.76
CA ALA A 91 17.22 -6.06 -3.11
C ALA A 91 18.12 -5.96 -4.34
N PRO A 92 17.70 -5.27 -5.42
CA PRO A 92 18.54 -5.10 -6.59
C PRO A 92 19.85 -4.44 -6.15
N VAL A 93 20.97 -5.01 -6.58
CA VAL A 93 22.28 -4.41 -6.41
C VAL A 93 22.30 -3.17 -7.31
N GLY A 94 22.01 -2.01 -6.73
CA GLY A 94 22.07 -0.70 -7.35
C GLY A 94 22.98 0.21 -6.55
#